data_AF-A0A967BJD5-F1
#
_entry.id   AF-A0A967BJD5-F1
#
_cell.length_a   1.000
_cell.length_b   1.000
_cell.length_c   1.000
_cell.angle_alpha   90.00
_cell.angle_beta   90.00
_cell.angle_gamma   90.00
#
_symmetry.space_group_name_H-M   'P 1'
#
loop_
_entity.id
_entity.type
_entity.pdbx_description
1 polymer ?
#
loop_
_entity_poly.entity_id
_entity_poly.type
_entity_poly.pdbx_seq_one_letter_code
_entity_poly.pdbx_strand_id
1 'polypeptide(L)'
;MLLKLIGIEVIKIFGKKRSLLGFLALAILMPLIIWGFSKGATGIERDVMRQLEGSFIIVGSIFNGFLVTYITMNFLWIHIPFLIMLVAGDVVAGEGAAGTFRITLTRKISRFQILIAKLIATYLYTVLL
;
A
#
# COMPACT_ATOMS: atom_id res chain seq x y z
N MET A 1 28.01 4.51 -9.96
CA MET A 1 27.37 5.85 -10.06
C MET A 1 25.86 5.74 -9.96
N LEU A 2 25.20 4.88 -10.76
CA LEU A 2 23.75 4.66 -10.71
C LEU A 2 23.24 4.11 -9.36
N LEU A 3 23.92 3.13 -8.77
CA LEU A 3 23.57 2.55 -7.46
C LEU A 3 23.56 3.58 -6.33
N LYS A 4 24.51 4.53 -6.33
CA LYS A 4 24.50 5.65 -5.37
C LYS A 4 23.29 6.57 -5.59
N LEU A 5 22.88 6.77 -6.84
CA LEU A 5 21.71 7.58 -7.18
C LEU A 5 20.41 6.91 -6.69
N ILE A 6 20.28 5.59 -6.90
CA ILE A 6 19.16 4.79 -6.40
C ILE A 6 19.11 4.85 -4.87
N GLY A 7 20.24 4.64 -4.19
CA GLY A 7 20.28 4.70 -2.72
C GLY A 7 19.85 6.05 -2.16
N ILE A 8 20.29 7.15 -2.76
CA ILE A 8 19.85 8.51 -2.35
C ILE A 8 18.35 8.68 -2.56
N GLU A 9 17.81 8.20 -3.69
CA GLU A 9 16.40 8.34 -3.99
C GLU A 9 15.53 7.48 -3.07
N VAL A 10 15.95 6.25 -2.76
CA VAL A 10 15.29 5.38 -1.77
C VAL A 10 15.27 6.04 -0.39
N ILE A 11 16.41 6.55 0.09
CA ILE A 11 16.48 7.26 1.37
C ILE A 11 15.55 8.48 1.37
N LYS A 12 15.46 9.20 0.26
CA LYS A 12 14.55 10.36 0.12
C LYS A 12 13.08 9.94 0.18
N ILE A 13 12.72 8.81 -0.43
CA ILE A 13 11.35 8.25 -0.36
C ILE A 13 11.02 7.92 1.10
N PHE A 14 11.83 7.09 1.77
CA PHE A 14 11.58 6.68 3.16
C PHE A 14 11.68 7.84 4.18
N GLY A 15 12.48 8.87 3.88
CA GLY A 15 12.60 10.06 4.74
C GLY A 15 11.39 11.00 4.70
N LYS A 16 10.50 10.87 3.71
CA LYS A 16 9.29 11.69 3.63
C LYS A 16 8.18 11.07 4.49
N LYS A 17 7.64 11.87 5.44
CA LYS A 17 6.47 11.48 6.26
C LYS A 17 5.30 10.94 5.42
N ARG A 18 5.10 11.48 4.21
CA ARG A 18 4.04 11.05 3.27
C ARG A 18 4.22 9.62 2.76
N SER A 19 5.45 9.16 2.56
CA SER A 19 5.73 7.77 2.12
C SER A 19 5.45 6.77 3.24
N LEU A 20 5.66 7.16 4.49
CA LEU A 20 5.38 6.31 5.65
C LEU A 20 3.87 6.08 5.89
N LEU A 21 3.00 6.91 5.31
CA LEU A 21 1.55 6.79 5.47
C LEU A 21 1.02 5.44 4.95
N GLY A 22 1.59 4.87 3.88
CA GLY A 22 1.14 3.58 3.36
C GLY A 22 1.40 2.45 4.35
N PHE A 23 2.62 2.36 4.86
CA PHE A 23 2.99 1.38 5.90
C PHE A 23 2.19 1.57 7.18
N LEU A 24 2.04 2.81 7.64
CA LEU A 24 1.28 3.11 8.85
C LEU A 24 -0.20 2.77 8.69
N ALA A 25 -0.78 3.09 7.53
CA ALA A 25 -2.17 2.75 7.23
C ALA A 25 -2.38 1.24 7.28
N LEU A 26 -1.55 0.45 6.61
CA LEU A 26 -1.65 -1.02 6.63
C LEU A 26 -1.41 -1.60 8.04
N ALA A 27 -0.41 -1.08 8.77
CA ALA A 27 -0.07 -1.54 10.11
C ALA A 27 -1.19 -1.30 11.14
N ILE A 28 -1.97 -0.23 11.00
CA ILE A 28 -3.12 0.06 11.87
C ILE A 28 -4.38 -0.65 11.37
N LEU A 29 -4.59 -0.67 10.05
CA LEU A 29 -5.77 -1.23 9.43
C LEU A 29 -5.87 -2.74 9.64
N MET A 30 -4.75 -3.48 9.53
CA MET A 30 -4.74 -4.94 9.72
C MET A 30 -5.26 -5.38 11.10
N PRO A 31 -4.70 -4.91 12.24
CA PRO A 31 -5.24 -5.22 13.56
C PRO A 31 -6.68 -4.75 13.75
N LEU A 32 -7.04 -3.58 13.20
CA LEU A 32 -8.38 -3.03 13.32
C LEU A 32 -9.43 -3.95 12.66
N ILE A 33 -9.12 -4.46 11.47
CA ILE A 33 -9.97 -5.43 10.75
C ILE A 33 -10.11 -6.69 11.60
N ILE A 34 -9.01 -7.30 12.04
CA ILE A 34 -9.04 -8.54 12.84
C ILE A 34 -9.86 -8.35 14.13
N TRP A 35 -9.66 -7.23 14.82
CA TRP A 35 -10.42 -6.89 16.02
C TRP A 35 -11.91 -6.70 15.74
N GLY A 36 -12.25 -6.02 14.64
CA GLY A 36 -13.63 -5.83 14.18
C GLY A 36 -14.33 -7.16 13.89
N PHE A 37 -13.67 -8.09 13.19
CA PHE A 37 -14.21 -9.43 12.94
C PHE A 37 -14.37 -10.26 14.22
N SER A 38 -13.45 -10.14 15.17
CA SER A 38 -13.54 -10.83 16.47
C SER A 38 -14.74 -10.34 17.32
N LYS A 39 -15.05 -9.04 17.27
CA LYS A 39 -16.19 -8.45 18.02
C LYS A 39 -17.51 -8.49 17.25
N GLY A 40 -17.48 -8.52 15.93
CA GLY A 40 -18.65 -8.46 15.04
C GLY A 40 -19.18 -9.81 14.56
N ALA A 41 -18.56 -10.93 14.95
CA ALA A 41 -18.91 -12.27 14.48
C ALA A 41 -20.40 -12.59 14.59
N THR A 42 -21.05 -12.24 15.70
CA THR A 42 -22.44 -12.63 15.98
C THR A 42 -23.49 -11.89 15.14
N GLY A 43 -23.17 -10.70 14.59
CA GLY A 43 -24.07 -9.93 13.74
C GLY A 43 -23.96 -10.32 12.27
N ILE A 44 -22.73 -10.43 11.78
CA ILE A 44 -22.43 -10.76 10.38
C ILE A 44 -22.81 -12.22 10.08
N GLU A 45 -22.64 -13.14 11.03
CA GLU A 45 -23.10 -14.53 10.89
C GLU A 45 -24.60 -14.61 10.56
N ARG A 46 -25.45 -13.81 11.24
CA ARG A 46 -26.91 -13.84 11.02
C ARG A 46 -27.30 -13.31 9.66
N ASP A 47 -26.66 -12.24 9.20
CA ASP A 47 -26.97 -11.64 7.90
C ASP A 47 -26.49 -12.51 6.74
N VAL A 48 -25.32 -13.16 6.89
CA VAL A 48 -24.79 -14.11 5.92
C VAL A 48 -25.60 -15.41 5.91
N MET A 49 -25.98 -15.94 7.08
CA MET A 49 -26.83 -17.14 7.15
C MET A 49 -28.20 -16.91 6.51
N ARG A 50 -28.86 -15.78 6.76
CA ARG A 50 -30.16 -15.46 6.16
C ARG A 50 -30.12 -15.34 4.63
N GLN A 51 -28.98 -14.94 4.05
CA GLN A 51 -28.79 -14.90 2.60
C GLN A 51 -28.54 -16.29 2.00
N LEU A 52 -27.99 -17.23 2.79
CA LEU A 52 -27.59 -18.57 2.32
C LEU A 52 -28.60 -19.69 2.67
N GLU A 53 -29.49 -19.46 3.64
CA GLU A 53 -30.54 -20.41 4.07
C GLU A 53 -31.48 -20.85 2.94
N GLY A 54 -31.61 -20.07 1.87
CA GLY A 54 -32.42 -20.42 0.70
C GLY A 54 -31.76 -21.45 -0.25
N SER A 55 -30.49 -21.82 -0.04
CA SER A 55 -29.73 -22.61 -1.03
C SER A 55 -28.80 -23.67 -0.42
N PHE A 56 -28.38 -23.53 0.85
CA PHE A 56 -27.41 -24.43 1.47
C PHE A 56 -27.75 -24.73 2.94
N ILE A 57 -27.57 -25.99 3.36
CA ILE A 57 -27.58 -26.38 4.77
C ILE A 57 -26.17 -26.18 5.32
N ILE A 58 -25.99 -25.14 6.12
CA ILE A 58 -24.70 -24.81 6.74
C ILE A 58 -24.64 -25.47 8.11
N VAL A 59 -23.67 -26.37 8.32
CA VAL A 59 -23.42 -27.03 9.61
C VAL A 59 -22.11 -26.49 10.19
N GLY A 60 -22.19 -25.81 11.34
CA GLY A 60 -21.05 -25.20 12.05
C GLY A 60 -20.99 -23.67 11.98
N SER A 61 -19.94 -23.05 12.54
CA SER A 61 -19.71 -21.60 12.42
C SER A 61 -19.02 -21.29 11.09
N ILE A 62 -19.59 -20.34 10.36
CA ILE A 62 -19.05 -19.82 9.08
C ILE A 62 -17.84 -18.91 9.34
N PHE A 63 -17.72 -18.36 10.55
CA PHE A 63 -16.63 -17.50 10.95
C PHE A 63 -15.34 -18.29 11.19
N ASN A 64 -14.61 -18.52 10.11
CA ASN A 64 -13.26 -19.08 10.13
C ASN A 64 -12.22 -17.97 9.86
N GLY A 65 -11.00 -18.12 10.39
CA GLY A 65 -9.86 -17.25 10.06
C GLY A 65 -9.58 -17.18 8.54
N PHE A 66 -9.90 -18.22 7.77
CA PHE A 66 -9.85 -18.19 6.31
C PHE A 66 -10.84 -17.18 5.70
N LEU A 67 -12.07 -17.11 6.21
CA LEU A 67 -13.07 -16.14 5.74
C LEU A 67 -12.63 -14.71 6.06
N VAL A 68 -12.13 -14.48 7.28
CA VAL A 68 -11.60 -13.18 7.70
C VAL A 68 -10.44 -12.76 6.79
N THR A 69 -9.50 -13.67 6.51
CA THR A 69 -8.35 -13.40 5.63
C THR A 69 -8.81 -13.12 4.20
N TYR A 70 -9.76 -13.88 3.67
CA TYR A 70 -10.31 -13.69 2.33
C TYR A 70 -10.97 -12.32 2.16
N ILE A 71 -11.82 -11.92 3.11
CA ILE A 71 -12.46 -10.59 3.08
C ILE A 71 -11.40 -9.49 3.22
N THR A 72 -10.41 -9.68 4.10
CA THR A 72 -9.31 -8.73 4.29
C THR A 72 -8.48 -8.55 3.02
N MET A 73 -8.11 -9.64 2.32
CA MET A 73 -7.37 -9.56 1.06
C MET A 73 -8.17 -8.84 -0.04
N ASN A 74 -9.48 -9.12 -0.16
CA ASN A 74 -10.34 -8.42 -1.11
C ASN A 74 -10.44 -6.92 -0.79
N PHE A 75 -10.54 -6.57 0.50
CA PHE A 75 -10.55 -5.18 0.93
C PHE A 75 -9.23 -4.47 0.58
N LEU A 76 -8.09 -5.11 0.82
CA LEU A 76 -6.78 -4.53 0.53
C LEU A 76 -6.46 -4.39 -0.95
N TRP A 77 -7.14 -5.16 -1.82
CA TRP A 77 -6.91 -5.16 -3.26
C TRP A 77 -6.96 -3.76 -3.88
N ILE A 78 -7.86 -2.89 -3.41
CA ILE A 78 -7.97 -1.51 -3.90
C ILE A 78 -7.06 -0.52 -3.16
N HIS A 79 -6.83 -0.76 -1.86
CA HIS A 79 -6.09 0.16 -1.00
C HIS A 79 -4.58 0.14 -1.29
N ILE A 80 -4.00 -1.04 -1.55
CA ILE A 80 -2.56 -1.16 -1.82
C ILE A 80 -2.16 -0.40 -3.09
N PRO A 81 -2.80 -0.61 -4.27
CA PRO A 81 -2.49 0.17 -5.48
C PRO A 81 -2.68 1.68 -5.29
N PHE A 82 -3.69 2.08 -4.52
CA PHE A 82 -3.95 3.48 -4.21
C PHE A 82 -2.80 4.12 -3.42
N LEU A 83 -2.31 3.45 -2.38
CA LEU A 83 -1.17 3.91 -1.58
C LEU A 83 0.12 4.01 -2.42
N ILE A 84 0.34 3.06 -3.32
CA ILE A 84 1.48 3.05 -4.25
C ILE A 84 1.42 4.26 -5.19
N MET A 85 0.25 4.51 -5.80
CA MET A 85 0.03 5.64 -6.73
C MET A 85 0.33 6.99 -6.07
N LEU A 86 -0.05 7.17 -4.80
CA LEU A 86 0.20 8.41 -4.06
C LEU A 86 1.71 8.68 -3.95
N VAL A 87 2.49 7.67 -3.57
CA VAL A 87 3.95 7.82 -3.43
C VAL A 87 4.63 7.97 -4.79
N ALA A 88 4.24 7.18 -5.79
CA ALA A 88 4.78 7.27 -7.14
C ALA A 88 4.59 8.67 -7.75
N GLY A 89 3.42 9.29 -7.53
CA GLY A 89 3.15 10.67 -7.94
C GLY A 89 4.04 11.69 -7.22
N ASP A 90 4.22 11.56 -5.90
CA ASP A 90 5.01 12.50 -5.09
C ASP A 90 6.53 12.45 -5.39
N VAL A 91 7.05 11.32 -5.90
CA VAL A 91 8.47 11.20 -6.28
C VAL A 91 8.87 12.17 -7.40
N VAL A 92 7.96 12.44 -8.35
CA VAL A 92 8.20 13.36 -9.46
C VAL A 92 7.57 14.72 -9.18
N ALA A 93 6.29 14.76 -8.80
CA ALA A 93 5.57 16.01 -8.56
C ALA A 93 6.12 16.79 -7.36
N GLY A 94 6.57 16.09 -6.31
CA GLY A 94 7.12 16.72 -5.11
C GLY A 94 8.43 17.46 -5.38
N GLU A 95 9.25 16.99 -6.32
CA GLU A 95 10.46 17.72 -6.74
C GLU A 95 10.18 18.90 -7.67
N GLY A 96 9.13 18.77 -8.49
CA GLY A 96 8.61 19.89 -9.28
C GLY A 96 8.15 21.03 -8.37
N ALA A 97 7.35 20.71 -7.35
CA ALA A 97 6.83 21.69 -6.39
C ALA A 97 7.92 22.33 -5.52
N ALA A 98 8.94 21.55 -5.12
CA ALA A 98 10.06 22.06 -4.31
C ALA A 98 11.11 22.85 -5.13
N GLY A 99 10.99 22.89 -6.46
CA GLY A 99 11.97 23.56 -7.34
C GLY A 99 13.33 22.84 -7.44
N THR A 100 13.53 21.74 -6.71
CA THR A 100 14.77 20.95 -6.71
C THR A 100 15.04 20.25 -8.05
N PHE A 101 13.99 20.08 -8.88
CA PHE A 101 14.14 19.53 -10.23
C PHE A 101 15.13 20.32 -11.08
N ARG A 102 15.17 21.66 -10.93
CA ARG A 102 16.11 22.53 -11.65
C ARG A 102 17.56 22.29 -11.22
N ILE A 103 17.79 22.06 -9.93
CA ILE A 103 19.12 21.83 -9.35
C ILE A 103 19.63 20.44 -9.72
N THR A 104 18.76 19.43 -9.76
CA THR A 104 19.14 18.07 -10.17
C THR A 104 19.56 18.02 -11.65
N LEU A 105 18.94 18.84 -12.50
CA LEU A 105 19.22 18.89 -13.94
C LEU A 105 20.48 19.67 -14.34
N THR A 106 21.05 20.50 -13.47
CA THR A 106 22.31 21.21 -13.74
C THR A 106 23.56 20.36 -13.45
N ARG A 107 23.38 19.19 -12.81
CA ARG A 107 24.48 18.27 -12.52
C ARG A 107 24.88 17.48 -13.78
N LYS A 108 26.16 17.16 -13.92
CA LYS A 108 26.73 16.35 -15.03
C LYS A 108 26.31 14.86 -14.93
N ILE A 109 25.01 14.58 -14.97
CA ILE A 109 24.41 13.24 -14.94
C ILE A 109 23.40 13.17 -16.09
N SER A 110 23.33 12.03 -16.79
CA SER A 110 22.37 11.85 -17.88
C SER A 110 20.93 11.90 -17.35
N ARG A 111 20.05 12.61 -18.07
CA ARG A 111 18.62 12.75 -17.71
C ARG A 111 17.91 11.39 -17.62
N PHE A 112 18.29 10.44 -18.48
CA PHE A 112 17.79 9.06 -18.46
C PHE A 112 18.21 8.30 -17.19
N GLN A 113 19.44 8.52 -16.71
CA GLN A 113 19.92 7.85 -15.49
C GLN A 113 19.16 8.31 -14.25
N ILE A 114 18.75 9.58 -14.20
CA ILE A 114 17.93 10.13 -13.12
C ILE A 114 16.53 9.50 -13.15
N LEU A 115 15.92 9.42 -14.33
CA LEU A 115 14.58 8.82 -14.49
C LEU A 115 14.58 7.33 -14.12
N ILE A 116 15.58 6.57 -14.59
CA ILE A 116 15.73 5.14 -14.27
C ILE A 116 15.95 4.94 -12.76
N ALA A 117 16.76 5.77 -12.12
CA ALA A 117 16.97 5.67 -10.68
C ALA A 117 15.67 5.92 -9.89
N LYS A 118 14.85 6.90 -10.31
CA LYS A 118 13.52 7.14 -9.74
C LYS A 118 12.59 5.95 -9.94
N LEU A 119 12.55 5.40 -11.16
CA LEU A 119 11.72 4.24 -11.46
C LEU A 119 12.09 3.04 -10.58
N ILE A 120 13.39 2.73 -10.44
CA ILE A 120 13.88 1.63 -9.61
C ILE A 120 13.59 1.89 -8.13
N ALA A 121 13.76 3.13 -7.65
CA ALA A 121 13.46 3.48 -6.27
C ALA A 121 11.96 3.34 -5.94
N THR A 122 11.08 3.78 -6.84
CA THR A 122 9.63 3.59 -6.71
C THR A 122 9.25 2.11 -6.81
N TYR A 123 9.87 1.34 -7.70
CA TYR A 123 9.65 -0.10 -7.80
C TYR A 123 10.04 -0.83 -6.51
N LEU A 124 11.20 -0.48 -5.93
CA LEU A 124 11.65 -1.06 -4.67
C LEU A 124 10.72 -0.71 -3.51
N TYR A 125 10.16 0.50 -3.51
CA TYR A 125 9.10 0.87 -2.56
C TYR A 125 7.84 0.02 -2.75
N THR A 126 7.38 -0.17 -3.98
CA THR A 126 6.20 -1.01 -4.30
C THR A 126 6.39 -2.46 -3.88
N VAL A 127 7.59 -3.03 -4.02
CA VAL A 127 7.88 -4.40 -3.59
C VAL A 127 7.90 -4.54 -2.07
N LEU A 128 8.22 -3.47 -1.35
CA LEU A 128 8.34 -3.48 0.10
C LEU A 128 7.00 -3.25 0.81
N LEU A 129 6.08 -2.52 0.17
CA LEU A 129 4.70 -2.29 0.64
C LEU A 129 3.82 -3.52 0.45
#